data_AF-A0A6L7G9S7-F1
#
_entry.id   AF-A0A6L7G9S7-F1
#
_cell.length_a   1.000
_cell.length_b   1.000
_cell.length_c   1.000
_cell.angle_alpha   90.00
_cell.angle_beta   90.00
_cell.angle_gamma   90.00
#
_symmetry.space_group_name_H-M   'P 1'
#
loop_
_entity.id
_entity.type
_entity.pdbx_description
1 polymer ?
#
loop_
_entity_poly.entity_id
_entity_poly.type
_entity_poly.pdbx_seq_one_letter_code
_entity_poly.pdbx_strand_id
1 'polypeptide(L)'
;MKLFRHETRQLSEDSKRIYALFEIAHTCVDFGAALCFIIGSVFFFYESLMTPGTWLFLIGSVLFAAKPTLRLIREIKLYRMGDDADLASRLKD
;
A
#
# COMPACT_ATOMS: atom_id res chain seq x y z
N MET A 1 15.47 -30.67 25.79
CA MET A 1 15.04 -29.30 26.14
C MET A 1 16.12 -28.34 25.66
N LYS A 2 15.95 -27.76 24.45
CA LYS A 2 16.85 -26.71 23.94
C LYS A 2 16.09 -25.40 24.02
N LEU A 3 16.43 -24.65 25.07
CA LEU A 3 16.06 -23.26 25.23
C LEU A 3 16.59 -22.44 24.04
N PHE A 4 15.84 -21.38 23.72
CA PHE A 4 16.15 -20.30 22.77
C PHE A 4 15.87 -20.59 21.29
N ARG A 5 14.63 -20.26 20.89
CA ARG A 5 14.38 -19.59 19.60
C ARG A 5 13.79 -18.21 19.90
N HIS A 6 14.66 -17.23 20.11
CA HIS A 6 14.29 -15.81 20.21
C HIS A 6 14.32 -15.09 18.84
N GLU A 7 14.71 -15.76 17.75
CA GLU A 7 14.79 -15.16 16.42
C GLU A 7 13.44 -14.98 15.73
N THR A 8 12.44 -15.82 16.06
CA THR A 8 11.10 -15.73 15.44
C THR A 8 10.34 -14.47 15.85
N ARG A 9 10.71 -13.85 16.98
CA ARG A 9 10.02 -12.64 17.49
C ARG A 9 10.50 -11.36 16.81
N GLN A 10 11.77 -11.28 16.41
CA GLN A 10 12.31 -10.09 15.73
C GLN A 10 11.85 -10.02 14.26
N LEU A 11 11.78 -11.17 13.57
CA LEU A 11 11.16 -11.27 12.24
C LEU A 11 9.71 -10.77 12.22
N SER A 12 8.96 -10.95 13.32
CA SER A 12 7.60 -10.44 13.49
C SER A 12 7.56 -8.91 13.68
N GLU A 13 8.45 -8.33 14.48
CA GLU A 13 8.45 -6.88 14.75
C GLU A 13 8.94 -6.04 13.55
N ASP A 14 9.97 -6.50 12.83
CA ASP A 14 10.44 -5.82 11.62
C ASP A 14 9.41 -5.94 10.48
N SER A 15 8.73 -7.08 10.36
CA SER A 15 7.63 -7.26 9.41
C SER A 15 6.44 -6.35 9.69
N LYS A 16 6.13 -6.09 10.97
CA LYS A 16 5.07 -5.13 11.37
C LYS A 16 5.43 -3.70 11.01
N ARG A 17 6.68 -3.27 11.19
CA ARG A 17 7.14 -1.93 10.79
C ARG A 17 7.04 -1.70 9.29
N ILE A 18 7.47 -2.67 8.48
CA ILE A 18 7.36 -2.59 7.02
C ILE A 18 5.88 -2.52 6.62
N TYR A 19 5.02 -3.36 7.23
CA TYR A 19 3.59 -3.34 6.94
C TYR A 19 2.94 -1.99 7.26
N ALA A 20 3.24 -1.40 8.42
CA ALA A 20 2.74 -0.09 8.81
C ALA A 20 3.19 1.03 7.85
N LEU A 21 4.46 0.99 7.38
CA LEU A 21 4.97 1.93 6.37
C LEU A 21 4.20 1.81 5.05
N PHE A 22 3.86 0.59 4.62
CA PHE A 22 3.05 0.37 3.42
C PHE A 22 1.62 0.89 3.57
N GLU A 23 0.98 0.74 4.74
CA GLU A 23 -0.36 1.31 5.01
C GLU A 23 -0.36 2.85 5.05
N ILE A 24 0.68 3.46 5.62
CA ILE A 24 0.84 4.92 5.61
C ILE A 24 1.06 5.41 4.18
N ALA A 25 1.94 4.76 3.42
CA ALA A 25 2.21 5.12 2.02
C ALA A 25 0.95 5.01 1.15
N HIS A 26 0.17 3.93 1.31
CA HIS A 26 -1.15 3.77 0.69
C HIS A 26 -2.07 4.95 0.97
N THR A 27 -2.19 5.29 2.25
CA THR A 27 -3.07 6.36 2.71
C THR A 27 -2.61 7.71 2.13
N CYS A 28 -1.31 7.97 2.11
CA CYS A 28 -0.75 9.17 1.50
C CYS A 28 -1.04 9.26 -0.01
N VAL A 29 -0.92 8.14 -0.75
CA VAL A 29 -1.24 8.08 -2.18
C VAL A 29 -2.72 8.34 -2.42
N ASP A 30 -3.60 7.77 -1.60
CA ASP A 30 -5.05 7.97 -1.68
C ASP A 30 -5.45 9.43 -1.45
N PHE A 31 -4.95 10.04 -0.38
CA PHE A 31 -5.19 11.46 -0.11
C PHE A 31 -4.57 12.35 -1.19
N GLY A 32 -3.37 12.00 -1.68
CA GLY A 32 -2.71 12.70 -2.78
C GLY A 32 -3.56 12.70 -4.06
N ALA A 33 -4.09 11.54 -4.43
CA ALA A 33 -4.98 11.40 -5.59
C ALA A 33 -6.25 12.24 -5.41
N ALA A 34 -6.91 12.13 -4.26
CA ALA A 34 -8.13 12.87 -3.95
C ALA A 34 -7.90 14.39 -4.01
N LEU A 35 -6.81 14.89 -3.41
CA LEU A 35 -6.45 16.31 -3.45
C LEU A 35 -6.19 16.78 -4.89
N CYS A 36 -5.45 16.01 -5.68
CA CYS A 36 -5.19 16.34 -7.08
C CYS A 36 -6.50 16.47 -7.87
N PHE A 37 -7.44 15.55 -7.71
CA PHE A 37 -8.73 15.62 -8.38
C PHE A 37 -9.60 16.78 -7.91
N ILE A 38 -9.66 17.05 -6.61
CA ILE A 38 -10.45 18.16 -6.08
C ILE A 38 -9.90 19.50 -6.57
N ILE A 39 -8.59 19.72 -6.45
CA ILE A 39 -7.95 20.97 -6.90
C ILE A 39 -8.07 21.11 -8.42
N GLY A 40 -7.82 20.04 -9.17
CA GLY A 40 -7.98 20.03 -10.63
C GLY A 40 -9.42 20.36 -11.05
N SER A 41 -10.41 19.88 -10.29
CA SER A 41 -11.83 20.16 -10.56
C SER A 41 -12.15 21.63 -10.35
N VAL A 42 -11.59 22.25 -9.30
CA VAL A 42 -11.68 23.69 -9.06
C VAL A 42 -11.03 24.48 -10.20
N PHE A 43 -9.91 24.00 -10.76
CA PHE A 43 -9.22 24.67 -11.86
C PHE A 43 -10.05 24.69 -13.15
N PHE A 44 -10.86 23.66 -13.40
CA PHE A 44 -11.74 23.61 -14.58
C PHE A 44 -12.87 24.65 -14.58
N PHE A 45 -13.08 25.39 -13.48
CA PHE A 45 -13.97 26.56 -13.49
C PHE A 45 -13.36 27.81 -14.14
N TYR A 46 -12.05 27.79 -14.43
CA TYR A 46 -11.33 28.92 -15.00
C TYR A 46 -10.60 28.48 -16.28
N GLU A 47 -10.92 29.09 -17.40
CA GLU A 47 -10.31 28.76 -18.70
C GLU A 47 -8.77 28.90 -18.68
N SER A 48 -8.26 29.89 -17.95
CA SER A 48 -6.82 30.12 -17.76
C SER A 48 -6.10 29.02 -16.96
N LEU A 49 -6.83 28.23 -16.15
CA LEU A 49 -6.28 27.16 -15.31
C LEU A 49 -6.56 25.77 -15.89
N MET A 50 -7.11 25.68 -17.10
CA MET A 50 -7.50 24.39 -17.67
C MET A 50 -6.31 23.46 -17.89
N THR A 51 -5.19 23.98 -18.40
CA THR A 51 -3.95 23.19 -18.59
C THR A 51 -3.41 22.62 -17.28
N PRO A 52 -3.16 23.41 -16.21
CA PRO A 52 -2.73 22.84 -14.93
C PRO A 52 -3.79 21.93 -14.29
N GLY A 53 -5.09 22.19 -14.51
CA GLY A 53 -6.17 21.31 -14.07
C GLY A 53 -6.10 19.92 -14.72
N THR A 54 -5.81 19.86 -16.02
CA THR A 54 -5.60 18.60 -16.76
C THR A 54 -4.42 17.81 -16.20
N TRP A 55 -3.30 18.47 -15.89
CA TRP A 55 -2.14 17.83 -15.29
C TRP A 55 -2.42 17.30 -13.88
N LEU A 56 -3.14 18.07 -13.05
CA LEU A 56 -3.59 17.60 -11.73
C LEU A 56 -4.45 16.35 -11.84
N PHE A 57 -5.37 16.32 -12.81
CA PHE A 57 -6.16 15.11 -13.07
C PHE A 57 -5.30 13.94 -13.52
N LEU A 58 -4.35 14.15 -14.44
CA LEU A 58 -3.46 13.08 -14.89
C LEU A 58 -2.62 12.51 -13.73
N ILE A 59 -2.03 13.37 -12.90
CA ILE A 59 -1.27 12.96 -11.71
C ILE A 59 -2.17 12.22 -10.73
N GLY A 60 -3.35 12.77 -10.46
CA GLY A 60 -4.36 12.13 -9.60
C GLY A 60 -4.76 10.74 -10.11
N SER A 61 -4.93 10.57 -11.43
CA SER A 61 -5.22 9.28 -12.06
C SER A 61 -4.09 8.28 -11.92
N VAL A 62 -2.84 8.72 -12.08
CA VAL A 62 -1.66 7.86 -11.87
C VAL A 62 -1.58 7.41 -10.40
N LEU A 63 -1.78 8.32 -9.44
CA LEU A 63 -1.82 7.98 -8.02
C LEU A 63 -2.98 7.04 -7.69
N PHE A 64 -4.17 7.30 -8.22
CA PHE A 64 -5.34 6.44 -8.03
C PHE A 64 -5.15 5.04 -8.62
N ALA A 65 -4.46 4.93 -9.76
CA ALA A 65 -4.12 3.65 -10.36
C ALA A 65 -3.09 2.84 -9.53
N ALA A 66 -2.32 3.47 -8.64
CA ALA A 66 -1.43 2.76 -7.72
C ALA A 66 -2.20 2.01 -6.60
N LYS A 67 -3.47 2.39 -6.35
CA LYS A 67 -4.34 1.79 -5.33
C LYS A 67 -4.59 0.28 -5.52
N PRO A 68 -5.02 -0.22 -6.70
CA PRO A 68 -5.14 -1.66 -6.94
C PRO A 68 -3.80 -2.39 -6.83
N THR A 69 -2.68 -1.78 -7.24
CA THR A 69 -1.34 -2.38 -7.13
C THR A 69 -0.98 -2.66 -5.68
N LEU A 70 -1.23 -1.68 -4.81
CA LEU A 70 -0.90 -1.81 -3.41
C LEU A 70 -1.90 -2.72 -2.65
N ARG A 71 -3.16 -2.83 -3.10
CA ARG A 71 -4.14 -3.82 -2.58
C ARG A 71 -3.74 -5.25 -2.96
N LEU A 72 -3.29 -5.45 -4.20
CA LEU A 72 -2.77 -6.72 -4.71
C LEU A 72 -1.52 -7.16 -3.94
N ILE A 73 -0.58 -6.23 -3.67
CA ILE A 73 0.62 -6.52 -2.85
C ILE A 73 0.22 -6.99 -1.45
N ARG A 74 -0.79 -6.35 -0.84
CA ARG A 74 -1.31 -6.75 0.48
C ARG A 74 -1.89 -8.17 0.44
N GLU A 75 -2.70 -8.48 -0.57
CA GLU A 75 -3.32 -9.80 -0.75
C GLU A 75 -2.28 -10.89 -1.01
N ILE A 76 -1.28 -10.64 -1.87
CA ILE A 76 -0.17 -11.56 -2.12
C ILE A 76 0.63 -11.81 -0.83
N LYS A 77 0.90 -10.77 -0.04
CA LYS A 77 1.65 -10.90 1.21
C LYS A 77 0.88 -11.70 2.26
N LEU A 78 -0.43 -11.45 2.39
CA LEU A 78 -1.32 -12.24 3.26
C LEU A 78 -1.42 -13.70 2.82
N TYR A 79 -1.53 -13.96 1.50
CA TYR A 79 -1.55 -15.32 0.95
C TYR A 79 -0.26 -16.08 1.31
N ARG A 80 0.91 -15.46 1.12
CA ARG A 80 2.20 -16.05 1.48
C ARG A 80 2.35 -16.30 2.98
N MET A 81 1.88 -15.38 3.83
CA MET A 81 1.92 -15.56 5.29
C MET A 81 0.96 -16.65 5.79
N GLY A 82 -0.17 -16.88 5.10
CA GLY A 82 -1.07 -18.00 5.36
C GLY A 82 -0.47 -19.34 4.92
N ASP A 83 0.26 -19.35 3.81
CA ASP A 83 0.97 -20.54 3.32
C ASP A 83 2.19 -20.90 4.21
N ASP A 84 2.91 -19.92 4.74
CA ASP A 84 4.06 -20.15 5.63
C ASP A 84 3.69 -20.79 6.98
N ALA A 85 2.50 -20.45 7.52
CA ALA A 85 2.00 -21.02 8.78
C ALA A 85 1.44 -22.45 8.59
N ASP A 86 0.89 -22.77 7.42
CA ASP A 86 0.34 -24.09 7.07
C ASP A 86 1.38 -25.05 6.47
N LEU A 87 2.43 -24.56 5.81
CA LEU A 87 3.53 -25.40 5.29
C LEU A 87 4.41 -25.96 6.42
N ALA A 88 4.58 -25.21 7.50
CA ALA A 88 5.36 -25.63 8.67
C ALA A 88 4.66 -26.73 9.50
N SER A 89 3.34 -26.86 9.41
CA SER A 89 2.58 -27.92 10.07
C SER A 89 2.55 -29.22 9.25
N ARG A 90 2.58 -29.11 7.91
CA ARG A 90 2.52 -30.27 6.97
C ARG A 90 3.83 -31.02 6.72
N LEU A 91 4.97 -30.48 7.16
CA LEU A 91 6.28 -31.17 7.09
C LEU A 91 6.59 -32.01 8.36
N LYS A 92 5.64 -32.11 9.29
CA LYS A 92 5.75 -32.93 10.51
C LYS A 92 4.91 -34.20 10.50
N ASP A 93 4.20 -34.47 9.41
CA ASP A 93 3.48 -35.73 9.19
C ASP A 93 4.29 -36.68 8.32
#